data_AF-A0A9E3A0B3-F1
#
_entry.id   AF-A0A9E3A0B3-F1
#
_cell.length_a   1.000
_cell.length_b   1.000
_cell.length_c   1.000
_cell.angle_alpha   90.00
_cell.angle_beta   90.00
_cell.angle_gamma   90.00
#
_symmetry.space_group_name_H-M   'P 1'
#
loop_
_entity.id
_entity.type
_entity.pdbx_description
1 polymer ?
#
loop_
_entity_poly.entity_id
_entity_poly.type
_entity_poly.pdbx_seq_one_letter_code
_entity_poly.pdbx_strand_id
1 'polypeptide(L)' 'MHGQLRERVRLLAGRTAAPTAAVIDSQSVRAAEEVARSSRGYDAGKKVAGR' A
#
# COMPACT_ATOMS: atom_id res chain seq x y z
N MET A 1 2.29 -10.41 -9.41
CA MET A 1 3.48 -11.14 -8.94
C MET A 1 4.19 -10.33 -7.85
N HIS A 2 3.71 -10.32 -6.59
CA HIS A 2 4.34 -9.57 -5.48
C HIS A 2 4.55 -10.40 -4.19
N GLY A 3 4.42 -11.73 -4.25
CA GLY A 3 4.39 -12.61 -3.06
C GLY A 3 5.69 -13.35 -2.72
N GLN A 4 6.66 -13.40 -3.64
CA GLN A 4 7.78 -14.34 -3.57
C GLN A 4 8.72 -14.10 -2.37
N LEU A 5 9.01 -12.84 -2.05
CA LEU A 5 9.83 -12.50 -0.89
C LEU A 5 9.15 -12.91 0.42
N ARG A 6 7.84 -12.64 0.54
CA ARG A 6 7.04 -12.98 1.72
C ARG A 6 7.00 -14.49 1.94
N GLU A 7 6.79 -15.26 0.89
CA GLU A 7 6.79 -16.72 0.95
C GLU A 7 8.12 -17.26 1.49
N ARG A 8 9.24 -16.80 0.94
CA ARG A 8 10.57 -17.26 1.36
C ARG A 8 10.85 -16.98 2.82
N VAL A 9 10.51 -15.77 3.29
CA VAL A 9 10.69 -15.39 4.71
C VAL A 9 9.80 -16.24 5.63
N ARG A 10 8.55 -16.55 5.22
CA ARG A 10 7.65 -17.38 6.03
C ARG A 10 8.15 -18.82 6.14
N LEU A 11 8.61 -19.41 5.04
CA LEU A 11 9.18 -20.76 5.02
C LEU A 11 10.44 -20.84 5.88
N LEU A 12 11.34 -19.87 5.80
CA LEU A 12 12.53 -19.80 6.66
C LEU A 12 12.19 -19.68 8.15
N ALA A 13 11.05 -19.06 8.47
CA ALA A 13 10.53 -18.97 9.83
C ALA A 13 9.69 -20.20 10.27
N GLY A 14 9.67 -21.29 9.49
CA GLY A 14 8.90 -22.50 9.79
C GLY A 14 7.37 -22.34 9.68
N ARG A 15 6.91 -21.32 8.95
CA ARG A 15 5.48 -21.02 8.76
C ARG A 15 5.03 -21.40 7.35
N THR A 16 3.74 -21.68 7.19
CA THR A 16 3.10 -21.90 5.88
C THR A 16 3.29 -20.69 4.96
N ALA A 17 3.49 -20.92 3.66
CA ALA A 17 3.71 -19.87 2.65
C ALA A 17 2.57 -18.83 2.62
N ALA A 18 1.32 -19.32 2.64
CA ALA A 18 0.14 -18.48 2.71
C ALA A 18 -0.12 -18.00 4.16
N PRO A 19 -0.27 -16.68 4.39
CA PRO A 19 -0.70 -16.16 5.69
C PRO A 19 -2.22 -16.36 5.89
N THR A 20 -2.65 -16.48 7.15
CA THR A 20 -4.08 -16.53 7.53
C THR A 20 -4.76 -15.16 7.41
N ALA A 21 -4.01 -14.07 7.62
CA ALA A 21 -4.48 -12.69 7.49
C ALA A 21 -3.31 -11.75 7.09
N ALA A 22 -3.63 -10.62 6.46
CA ALA A 22 -2.65 -9.59 6.08
C ALA A 22 -3.26 -8.18 6.22
N VAL A 23 -2.45 -7.21 6.67
CA VAL A 23 -2.82 -5.79 6.70
C VAL A 23 -2.30 -5.15 5.43
N ILE A 24 -3.19 -4.48 4.68
CA ILE A 24 -2.84 -3.68 3.51
C ILE A 24 -3.11 -2.23 3.88
N ASP A 25 -2.08 -1.39 3.86
CA ASP A 25 -2.24 0.06 4.00
C ASP A 25 -2.11 0.75 2.64
N SER A 26 -2.99 1.72 2.39
CA SER A 26 -2.92 2.56 1.21
C SER A 26 -1.91 3.68 1.45
N GLN A 27 -0.81 3.66 0.71
CA GLN A 27 0.15 4.77 0.69
C GLN A 27 -0.23 5.73 -0.44
N SER A 28 -0.64 6.95 -0.09
CA SER A 28 -0.91 8.02 -1.06
C SER A 28 0.41 8.63 -1.53
N VAL A 29 0.67 8.58 -2.83
CA VAL A 29 1.82 9.28 -3.43
C VAL A 29 1.43 10.72 -3.75
N ARG A 30 2.32 11.68 -3.50
CA ARG A 30 2.10 13.09 -3.90
C ARG A 30 2.15 13.18 -5.43
N ALA A 31 1.11 13.75 -6.03
CA ALA A 31 1.11 14.06 -7.45
C ALA A 31 2.18 15.12 -7.76
N ALA A 32 2.89 14.96 -8.87
CA ALA A 32 3.78 15.98 -9.41
C ALA A 32 2.99 17.26 -9.76
N GLU A 33 3.68 18.40 -9.76
CA GLU A 33 3.14 19.77 -9.84
C GLU A 33 2.33 20.09 -11.12
N GLU A 34 2.24 19.18 -12.10
CA GLU A 34 1.63 19.41 -13.41
C GLU A 34 0.35 18.61 -13.71
N VAL A 35 -0.46 18.22 -12.72
CA VAL A 35 -1.80 17.65 -13.00
C VAL A 35 -2.91 18.58 -12.51
N ALA A 36 -3.74 18.97 -13.48
CA ALA A 36 -4.74 20.03 -13.42
C ALA A 36 -5.67 20.01 -12.19
N ARG A 37 -6.03 21.22 -11.81
CA ARG A 37 -6.78 21.71 -10.63
C ARG A 37 -8.17 21.09 -10.36
N SER A 38 -8.64 20.10 -11.12
CA SER A 38 -10.06 19.72 -11.20
C SER A 38 -10.50 18.46 -10.44
N SER A 39 -9.61 17.70 -9.78
CA SER A 39 -10.01 16.44 -9.12
C SER A 39 -9.51 16.28 -7.67
N ARG A 40 -9.54 17.35 -6.87
CA ARG A 40 -9.20 17.25 -5.43
C ARG A 40 -10.39 16.72 -4.64
N GLY A 41 -10.43 15.41 -4.42
CA GLY A 41 -11.14 14.82 -3.28
C GLY A 41 -10.33 15.05 -2.01
N TYR A 42 -10.97 15.55 -0.95
CA TYR A 42 -10.35 15.76 0.36
C TYR A 42 -10.70 14.57 1.26
N ASP A 43 -9.72 13.73 1.59
CA ASP A 43 -9.85 12.71 2.64
C ASP A 43 -9.35 13.29 3.97
N ALA A 44 -10.29 13.53 4.89
CA ALA A 44 -10.02 14.11 6.21
C ALA A 44 -9.23 13.19 7.16
N GLY A 45 -9.04 11.90 6.83
CA GLY A 45 -8.34 10.93 7.67
C GLY A 45 -6.82 10.98 7.59
N LYS A 46 -6.26 11.51 6.50
CA LYS A 46 -4.81 11.64 6.30
C LYS A 46 -4.53 13.09 5.97
N LYS A 47 -3.80 13.80 6.85
CA LYS A 47 -3.36 15.21 6.67
C LYS A 47 -2.34 15.37 5.52
N VAL A 48 -2.63 14.79 4.37
CA VAL A 48 -1.86 14.82 3.13
C VAL A 48 -2.88 14.79 2.01
N ALA A 49 -2.66 15.59 0.96
CA ALA A 49 -3.48 15.53 -0.24
C ALA A 49 -3.26 14.17 -0.91
N GLY A 50 -4.10 13.19 -0.56
CA GLY A 50 -4.17 11.86 -1.14
C GLY A 50 -5.38 11.73 -2.05
N ARG A 51 -5.21 10.94 -3.10
CA ARG A 51 -6.25 10.50 -4.05
C ARG A 51 -7.36 9.73 -3.35
#